data_AF-A0A3M1GAQ4-F1
#
_entry.id   AF-A0A3M1GAQ4-F1
#
_cell.length_a   1.000
_cell.length_b   1.000
_cell.length_c   1.000
_cell.angle_alpha   90.00
_cell.angle_beta   90.00
_cell.angle_gamma   90.00
#
_symmetry.space_group_name_H-M   'P 1'
#
loop_
_entity.id
_entity.type
_entity.pdbx_description
1 polymer ?
#
loop_
_entity_poly.entity_id
_entity_poly.type
_entity_poly.pdbx_seq_one_letter_code
_entity_poly.pdbx_strand_id
1 'polypeptide(L)' 'MSHLLDRLNFFSRKEVGRFSGGHGVTTAEDRRWEDGYRKRWQHDKVVRSTHGANCTGSCSWKIYVKGGI' A
#
# COMPACT_ATOMS: atom_id res chain seq x y z
N MET A 1 17.29 -6.61 1.77
CA MET A 1 17.66 -7.77 0.93
C MET A 1 17.98 -7.25 -0.46
N SER A 2 18.91 -7.91 -1.16
CA SER A 2 19.35 -7.50 -2.50
C SER A 2 18.45 -8.13 -3.54
N HIS A 3 17.69 -7.31 -4.29
CA HIS A 3 16.82 -7.79 -5.38
C HIS A 3 17.57 -8.62 -6.44
N LEU A 4 18.88 -8.37 -6.61
CA LEU A 4 19.72 -9.13 -7.53
C LEU A 4 19.94 -10.57 -7.02
N LEU A 5 20.32 -10.72 -5.75
CA LEU A 5 20.55 -12.04 -5.14
C LEU A 5 19.25 -12.84 -5.04
N ASP A 6 18.13 -12.17 -4.74
CA ASP A 6 16.80 -12.80 -4.67
C ASP A 6 16.36 -13.40 -6.02
N ARG A 7 16.83 -12.82 -7.14
CA ARG A 7 16.57 -13.31 -8.50
C ARG A 7 17.52 -14.43 -8.93
N LEU A 8 18.75 -14.46 -8.43
CA LEU A 8 19.69 -15.55 -8.70
C LEU A 8 19.27 -16.87 -8.03
N ASN A 9 18.46 -16.81 -6.97
CA ASN A 9 17.85 -17.97 -6.32
C ASN A 9 16.57 -18.48 -7.05
N PHE A 10 16.53 -18.41 -8.38
CA PHE A 10 15.36 -18.77 -9.19
C PHE A 10 14.84 -20.19 -8.96
N PHE A 11 15.74 -21.15 -8.74
CA PHE A 11 15.39 -22.56 -8.49
C PHE A 11 14.99 -22.84 -7.02
N SER A 12 15.17 -21.87 -6.12
CA SER A 12 14.64 -22.01 -4.77
C SER A 12 13.12 -21.99 -4.83
N ARG A 13 12.48 -23.00 -4.24
CA ARG A 13 11.03 -23.14 -4.30
C ARG A 13 10.37 -22.05 -3.45
N LYS A 14 9.72 -21.10 -4.11
CA LYS A 14 8.90 -20.04 -3.48
C LYS A 14 7.41 -20.36 -3.42
N GLU A 15 7.01 -21.51 -4.01
CA GLU A 15 5.66 -22.05 -3.97
C GLU A 15 5.35 -22.63 -2.58
N VAL A 16 4.35 -22.05 -1.91
CA VAL A 16 3.84 -22.52 -0.60
C VAL A 16 2.79 -23.61 -0.77
N GLY A 17 1.96 -23.51 -1.81
CA GLY A 17 0.90 -24.49 -2.08
C GLY A 17 0.23 -24.27 -3.43
N ARG A 18 -0.51 -25.29 -3.89
CA ARG A 18 -1.35 -25.22 -5.10
C ARG A 18 -2.82 -25.31 -4.71
N PHE A 19 -3.68 -24.64 -5.46
CA PHE A 19 -5.12 -24.62 -5.24
C PHE A 19 -5.88 -24.78 -6.56
N SER A 20 -7.20 -24.98 -6.48
CA SER A 20 -8.08 -25.16 -7.65
C SER A 20 -7.64 -26.29 -8.59
N GLY A 21 -7.36 -27.48 -8.07
CA GLY A 21 -6.91 -28.62 -8.89
C GLY A 21 -5.60 -28.37 -9.65
N GLY A 22 -4.73 -27.49 -9.13
CA GLY A 22 -3.44 -27.17 -9.74
C GLY A 22 -3.41 -25.92 -10.63
N HIS A 23 -4.55 -25.24 -10.81
CA HIS A 23 -4.62 -24.02 -11.63
C HIS A 23 -4.07 -22.78 -10.92
N GLY A 24 -4.02 -22.79 -9.59
CA GLY A 24 -3.51 -21.69 -8.78
C GLY A 24 -2.27 -22.08 -7.98
N VAL A 25 -1.36 -21.11 -7.80
CA VAL A 25 -0.18 -21.24 -6.95
C VAL A 25 -0.18 -20.11 -5.93
N THR A 26 0.00 -20.45 -4.67
CA THR A 26 0.28 -19.48 -3.61
C THR A 26 1.79 -19.35 -3.46
N THR A 27 2.31 -18.12 -3.53
CA THR A 27 3.74 -17.83 -3.43
C THR A 27 4.05 -17.01 -2.19
N ALA A 28 5.25 -17.22 -1.64
CA ALA A 28 5.83 -16.39 -0.59
C ALA A 28 6.94 -15.50 -1.18
N GLU A 29 6.57 -14.64 -2.13
CA GLU A 29 7.47 -13.66 -2.74
C GLU A 29 7.59 -12.40 -1.89
N ASP A 30 8.69 -11.67 -2.08
CA ASP A 30 8.84 -10.34 -1.49
C ASP A 30 7.79 -9.37 -2.07
N ARG A 31 7.06 -8.71 -1.18
CA ARG A 31 6.03 -7.70 -1.51
C ARG A 31 6.35 -6.33 -0.90
N ARG A 32 7.63 -6.05 -0.59
CA ARG A 32 8.03 -4.79 0.05
C ARG A 32 7.73 -3.56 -0.80
N TRP A 33 7.67 -3.72 -2.12
CA TRP A 33 7.31 -2.64 -3.04
C TRP A 33 5.95 -1.99 -2.70
N GLU A 34 5.03 -2.74 -2.08
CA GLU A 34 3.72 -2.25 -1.65
C GLU A 34 3.81 -1.17 -0.56
N ASP A 35 4.94 -1.09 0.15
CA ASP A 35 5.19 -0.01 1.11
C ASP A 35 5.19 1.37 0.43
N GLY A 36 5.42 1.45 -0.88
CA GLY A 36 5.27 2.69 -1.64
C GLY A 36 3.87 3.28 -1.49
N TYR A 37 2.82 2.46 -1.70
CA TYR A 37 1.44 2.89 -1.54
C TYR A 37 1.07 3.11 -0.06
N ARG A 38 1.55 2.24 0.85
CA ARG A 38 1.31 2.40 2.30
C ARG A 38 1.88 3.74 2.79
N LYS A 39 3.12 4.06 2.44
CA LYS A 39 3.79 5.31 2.82
C LYS A 39 3.18 6.52 2.14
N ARG A 40 2.62 6.40 0.92
CA ARG A 40 1.87 7.50 0.30
C ARG A 40 0.63 7.87 1.13
N TRP A 41 -0.12 6.88 1.59
CA TRP A 41 -1.38 7.08 2.31
C TRP A 41 -1.21 7.52 3.77
N GLN A 42 -0.12 7.10 4.43
CA GLN A 42 0.24 7.56 5.77
C GLN A 42 0.34 9.09 5.83
N HIS A 43 0.03 9.67 6.98
CA HIS A 43 -0.01 11.12 7.21
C HIS A 43 0.32 11.41 8.67
N ASP A 44 0.66 12.65 8.98
CA ASP A 44 1.16 13.07 10.28
C ASP A 44 0.01 13.26 11.27
N LYS A 45 -1.07 13.91 10.80
CA LYS A 45 -2.29 14.17 11.57
C LYS A 45 -3.48 14.45 10.67
N VAL A 46 -4.66 14.41 11.29
CA VAL A 46 -5.92 14.80 10.65
C VAL A 46 -6.55 15.94 11.44
N VAL A 47 -6.94 17.01 10.75
CA VAL A 47 -7.61 18.18 11.35
C VAL A 47 -8.99 18.36 10.72
N ARG A 48 -9.99 18.71 11.52
CA ARG A 48 -11.34 19.02 11.02
C ARG A 48 -11.37 20.44 10.48
N SER A 49 -11.93 20.62 9.28
CA SER A 49 -12.26 21.94 8.74
C SER A 49 -13.47 21.88 7.79
N THR A 50 -13.76 22.99 7.12
CA THR A 50 -14.82 23.14 6.11
C THR A 50 -14.35 24.06 4.97
N HIS A 51 -15.09 24.10 3.86
CA HIS A 51 -14.87 25.09 2.80
C HIS A 51 -15.78 26.30 3.02
N GLY A 52 -15.21 27.49 3.19
CA GLY A 52 -15.93 28.75 3.31
C GLY A 52 -16.41 29.28 1.96
N ALA A 53 -17.31 28.56 1.30
CA ALA A 53 -17.85 28.90 -0.03
C ALA A 53 -19.39 28.94 0.00
N ASN A 54 -20.00 29.77 -0.84
CA ASN A 54 -21.45 29.89 -0.95
C ASN A 54 -22.05 28.71 -1.76
N CYS A 55 -21.90 27.50 -1.24
CA CYS A 55 -22.28 26.24 -1.92
C CYS A 55 -23.34 25.42 -1.16
N THR A 56 -23.90 25.97 -0.07
CA THR A 56 -24.93 25.37 0.81
C THR A 56 -24.59 24.03 1.48
N GLY A 57 -23.51 23.35 1.09
CA GLY A 57 -23.22 21.99 1.57
C GLY A 57 -22.89 21.88 3.06
N SER A 58 -22.20 22.87 3.65
CA SER A 58 -21.74 22.83 5.05
C SER A 58 -20.96 21.55 5.41
N CYS A 59 -20.22 21.01 4.44
CA CYS A 59 -19.55 19.72 4.56
C CYS A 59 -18.37 19.80 5.54
N SER A 60 -18.31 18.88 6.51
CA SER A 60 -17.11 18.72 7.34
C SER A 60 -16.10 17.81 6.67
N TRP A 61 -14.85 18.26 6.59
CA TRP A 61 -13.76 17.54 5.95
C TRP A 61 -12.68 17.11 6.95
N LYS A 62 -12.01 16.02 6.60
CA LYS A 62 -10.73 15.59 7.17
C LYS A 62 -9.61 16.16 6.33
N ILE A 63 -8.87 17.13 6.88
CA ILE A 63 -7.66 17.66 6.25
C ILE A 63 -6.48 16.82 6.74
N TYR A 64 -5.80 16.16 5.81
CA TYR A 64 -4.65 15.29 6.08
C TYR A 64 -3.37 16.09 5.90
N VAL A 65 -2.59 16.24 6.97
CA VAL A 65 -1.27 16.90 6.93
C VAL A 65 -0.20 15.82 6.77
N LYS A 66 0.73 15.99 5.83
CA LYS A 66 1.81 15.02 5.58
C LYS A 66 3.11 15.74 5.20
N GLY A 67 4.18 15.47 5.93
CA GLY A 67 5.46 16.17 5.72
C GLY A 67 5.37 17.64 6.14
N GLY A 68 4.49 17.95 7.10
CA GLY A 68 4.26 19.32 7.56
C GLY A 68 3.46 20.22 6.60
N ILE A 69 2.96 19.69 5.48
CA ILE A 69 2.08 20.39 4.53
C ILE A 69 0.67 19.81 4.51
#